data_AF-A0A7C8AFZ7-F1
#
_entry.id   AF-A0A7C8AFZ7-F1
#
_cell.length_a   1.000
_cell.length_b   1.000
_cell.length_c   1.000
_cell.angle_alpha   90.00
_cell.angle_beta   90.00
_cell.angle_gamma   90.00
#
_symmetry.space_group_name_H-M   'P 1'
#
loop_
_entity.id
_entity.type
_entity.pdbx_description
1 polymer ?
#
loop_
_entity_poly.entity_id
_entity_poly.type
_entity_poly.pdbx_seq_one_letter_code
_entity_poly.pdbx_strand_id
1 'polypeptide(L)'
;MRIAVIDGQGGGIGTAIIKRIREVFGERTELWALGTNAIATAQMMKAGANRGATGENAIRHSAAQADVIVGPIAILLANAMMGEMTKSKVKAIGESK
;
A
#
# COMPACT_ATOMS: atom_id res chain seq x y z
N MET A 1 6.41 -11.13 -9.27
CA MET A 1 5.45 -10.01 -9.41
C MET A 1 5.37 -9.29 -8.09
N ARG A 2 5.62 -7.98 -8.09
CA ARG A 2 5.62 -7.08 -6.93
C ARG A 2 4.27 -6.39 -6.85
N ILE A 3 3.53 -6.67 -5.79
CA ILE A 3 2.22 -6.07 -5.53
C ILE A 3 2.37 -5.11 -4.36
N ALA A 4 2.19 -3.83 -4.62
CA ALA A 4 2.12 -2.82 -3.57
C ALA A 4 0.68 -2.70 -3.07
N VAL A 5 0.49 -2.96 -1.77
CA VAL A 5 -0.78 -2.74 -1.09
C VAL A 5 -0.67 -1.44 -0.32
N ILE A 6 -1.44 -0.43 -0.73
CA ILE A 6 -1.47 0.89 -0.09
C ILE A 6 -2.74 1.00 0.75
N ASP A 7 -2.58 1.35 2.02
CA ASP A 7 -3.71 1.60 2.92
C ASP A 7 -3.38 2.67 3.97
N GLY A 8 -4.40 3.29 4.53
CA GLY A 8 -4.31 4.24 5.64
C GLY A 8 -5.20 3.84 6.80
N GLN A 9 -5.53 4.79 7.68
CA GLN A 9 -6.56 4.65 8.73
C GLN A 9 -6.59 3.26 9.41
N GLY A 10 -5.50 2.91 10.11
CA GLY A 10 -5.39 1.63 10.83
C GLY A 10 -5.07 0.39 9.99
N GLY A 11 -5.13 0.43 8.65
CA GLY A 11 -4.64 -0.63 7.76
C GLY A 11 -5.58 -1.83 7.57
N GLY A 12 -6.87 -1.67 7.87
CA GLY A 12 -7.83 -2.79 7.86
C GLY A 12 -8.07 -3.37 6.46
N ILE A 13 -8.24 -2.51 5.45
CA ILE A 13 -8.50 -2.95 4.07
C ILE A 13 -7.24 -3.62 3.50
N GLY A 14 -6.08 -2.99 3.65
CA GLY A 14 -4.81 -3.52 3.20
C GLY A 14 -4.47 -4.87 3.85
N THR A 15 -4.78 -5.03 5.14
CA THR A 15 -4.63 -6.30 5.85
C THR A 15 -5.49 -7.41 5.23
N ALA A 16 -6.74 -7.12 4.91
CA ALA A 16 -7.63 -8.10 4.28
C ALA A 16 -7.14 -8.50 2.88
N ILE A 17 -6.68 -7.51 2.10
CA ILE A 17 -6.12 -7.73 0.76
C ILE A 17 -4.87 -8.62 0.83
N ILE A 18 -3.91 -8.31 1.72
CA ILE A 18 -2.68 -9.10 1.87
C ILE A 18 -3.00 -10.55 2.23
N LYS A 19 -3.87 -10.77 3.22
CA LYS A 19 -4.28 -12.13 3.61
C LYS A 19 -4.86 -12.88 2.43
N ARG A 20 -5.77 -12.24 1.68
CA ARG A 20 -6.44 -12.90 0.55
C ARG A 20 -5.47 -13.22 -0.59
N ILE A 21 -4.53 -12.33 -0.89
CA ILE A 21 -3.50 -12.60 -1.90
C ILE A 21 -2.60 -13.75 -1.43
N ARG A 22 -2.20 -13.77 -0.15
CA ARG A 22 -1.37 -14.84 0.38
C ARG A 22 -2.07 -16.20 0.34
N GLU A 23 -3.37 -16.25 0.66
CA GLU A 23 -4.18 -17.48 0.57
C GLU A 23 -4.22 -18.05 -0.86
N VAL A 24 -4.38 -17.20 -1.87
CA VAL A 24 -4.57 -17.63 -3.27
C VAL A 24 -3.23 -17.88 -3.98
N PHE A 25 -2.23 -17.03 -3.72
CA PHE A 25 -0.98 -17.02 -4.47
C PHE A 25 0.21 -17.59 -3.69
N GLY A 26 0.11 -17.77 -2.38
CA GLY A 26 1.22 -18.22 -1.53
C GLY A 26 2.40 -17.26 -1.58
N GLU A 27 3.63 -17.80 -1.62
CA GLU A 27 4.88 -17.03 -1.71
C GLU A 27 5.28 -16.65 -3.15
N ARG A 28 4.41 -16.86 -4.15
CA ARG A 28 4.72 -16.57 -5.57
C ARG A 28 4.75 -15.07 -5.90
N THR A 29 4.21 -14.24 -5.02
CA THR A 29 4.14 -12.78 -5.18
C THR A 29 4.88 -12.10 -4.04
N GLU A 30 5.60 -11.03 -4.35
CA GLU A 30 6.22 -10.19 -3.34
C GLU A 30 5.24 -9.07 -2.96
N LEU A 31 4.80 -9.06 -1.71
CA LEU A 31 3.82 -8.11 -1.18
C LEU A 31 4.52 -6.98 -0.43
N TRP A 32 4.30 -5.74 -0.88
CA TRP A 32 4.79 -4.54 -0.24
C TRP A 32 3.66 -3.83 0.50
N ALA A 33 3.76 -3.75 1.83
CA ALA A 33 2.87 -2.99 2.69
C ALA A 33 3.29 -1.51 2.71
N LEU A 34 2.61 -0.67 1.95
CA LEU A 34 2.88 0.76 1.87
C LEU A 34 1.81 1.52 2.64
N GLY A 35 2.00 1.67 3.95
CA GLY A 35 1.02 2.40 4.75
C GLY A 35 1.20 3.91 4.63
N THR A 36 0.09 4.63 4.56
CA THR A 36 0.10 6.10 4.62
C THR A 36 0.45 6.62 6.01
N ASN A 37 0.33 5.76 7.03
CA ASN A 37 0.84 5.91 8.40
C ASN A 37 1.50 4.61 8.90
N ALA A 38 2.18 4.70 10.05
CA ALA A 38 2.97 3.60 10.61
C ALA A 38 2.09 2.43 11.11
N ILE A 39 0.91 2.72 11.65
CA ILE A 39 -0.03 1.71 12.16
C ILE A 39 -0.53 0.84 11.01
N ALA A 40 -0.96 1.46 9.90
CA ALA A 40 -1.43 0.73 8.72
C ALA A 40 -0.33 -0.19 8.15
N THR A 41 0.90 0.32 8.06
CA THR A 41 2.06 -0.47 7.62
C THR A 41 2.29 -1.67 8.55
N ALA A 42 2.29 -1.45 9.87
CA ALA A 42 2.53 -2.51 10.83
C ALA A 42 1.46 -3.60 10.79
N GLN A 43 0.18 -3.24 10.61
CA GLN A 43 -0.91 -4.22 10.50
C GLN A 43 -0.79 -5.05 9.21
N MET A 44 -0.50 -4.41 8.09
CA MET A 44 -0.24 -5.08 6.82
C MET A 44 0.98 -6.01 6.88
N MET A 45 2.05 -5.63 7.59
CA MET A 45 3.20 -6.51 7.82
C MET A 45 2.83 -7.74 8.66
N LYS A 46 2.06 -7.55 9.74
CA LYS A 46 1.53 -8.67 10.55
C LYS A 46 0.61 -9.59 9.75
N ALA A 47 -0.02 -9.08 8.70
CA ALA A 47 -0.87 -9.84 7.79
C ALA A 47 -0.08 -10.75 6.83
N GLY A 48 1.25 -10.61 6.76
CA GLY A 48 2.12 -11.47 5.96
C GLY A 48 2.74 -10.80 4.73
N ALA A 49 2.77 -9.46 4.67
CA ALA A 49 3.56 -8.76 3.65
C ALA A 49 5.07 -9.00 3.81
N ASN A 50 5.80 -8.97 2.70
CA ASN A 50 7.23 -9.25 2.68
C ASN A 50 8.06 -8.02 3.08
N ARG A 51 7.63 -6.81 2.68
CA ARG A 51 8.34 -5.55 2.95
C ARG A 51 7.34 -4.49 3.36
N GLY A 52 7.74 -3.61 4.28
CA GLY A 52 6.87 -2.56 4.81
C GLY A 52 7.58 -1.21 4.80
N ALA A 53 6.89 -0.17 4.35
CA ALA A 53 7.39 1.18 4.40
C ALA A 53 6.25 2.18 4.63
N THR A 54 6.56 3.27 5.34
CA THR A 54 5.62 4.33 5.68
C THR A 54 6.11 5.67 5.17
N GLY A 55 5.18 6.53 4.77
CA GLY A 55 5.45 7.94 4.51
C GLY A 55 5.43 8.30 3.03
N GLU A 56 5.61 9.59 2.76
CA GLU A 56 5.44 10.14 1.41
C GLU A 56 6.47 9.60 0.42
N ASN A 57 7.76 9.69 0.75
CA ASN A 57 8.80 9.26 -0.19
C ASN A 57 8.78 7.74 -0.42
N ALA A 58 8.43 6.96 0.62
CA ALA A 58 8.26 5.52 0.50
C ALA A 58 7.22 5.17 -0.56
N ILE A 59 6.01 5.74 -0.45
CA ILE A 59 4.94 5.50 -1.42
C ILE A 59 5.34 5.96 -2.83
N ARG A 60 5.91 7.17 -2.95
CA ARG A 60 6.31 7.71 -4.27
C ARG A 60 7.36 6.84 -4.96
N HIS A 61 8.39 6.43 -4.22
CA HIS A 61 9.50 5.65 -4.76
C HIS A 61 9.06 4.21 -5.08
N SER A 62 8.25 3.61 -4.22
CA SER A 62 7.77 2.23 -4.40
C SER A 62 6.68 2.11 -5.46
N ALA A 63 5.81 3.11 -5.64
CA ALA A 63 4.76 3.10 -6.66
C ALA A 63 5.32 2.91 -8.08
N ALA A 64 6.45 3.56 -8.40
CA ALA A 64 7.10 3.43 -9.71
C ALA A 64 7.77 2.06 -9.95
N GLN A 65 7.90 1.22 -8.90
CA GLN A 65 8.56 -0.08 -8.96
C GLN A 65 7.58 -1.25 -8.83
N ALA A 66 6.35 -0.99 -8.38
CA ALA A 66 5.33 -2.02 -8.27
C ALA A 66 4.86 -2.45 -9.66
N ASP A 67 4.62 -3.75 -9.84
CA ASP A 67 4.00 -4.25 -11.07
C ASP A 67 2.46 -4.09 -10.99
N VAL A 68 1.91 -4.08 -9.77
CA VAL A 68 0.49 -3.84 -9.47
C VAL A 68 0.38 -3.02 -8.18
N ILE A 69 -0.48 -2.00 -8.17
CA ILE A 69 -0.86 -1.26 -6.96
C ILE A 69 -2.31 -1.59 -6.61
N VAL A 70 -2.57 -1.92 -5.34
CA VAL A 70 -3.90 -2.28 -4.84
C VAL A 70 -4.18 -1.51 -3.54
N GLY A 71 -5.41 -1.03 -3.38
CA GLY A 71 -5.84 -0.36 -2.15
C GLY A 71 -7.25 0.22 -2.31
N PRO A 72 -7.78 0.88 -1.27
CA PRO A 72 -9.05 1.58 -1.38
C PRO A 72 -8.94 2.76 -2.37
N ILE A 73 -10.05 3.13 -3.01
CA ILE A 73 -10.07 4.26 -3.96
C ILE A 73 -9.55 5.57 -3.35
N ALA A 74 -9.62 5.72 -2.03
CA ALA A 74 -9.08 6.85 -1.28
C ALA A 74 -7.57 7.10 -1.52
N ILE A 75 -6.79 6.10 -1.94
CA ILE A 75 -5.36 6.29 -2.28
C ILE A 75 -5.16 7.17 -3.53
N LEU A 76 -6.22 7.46 -4.29
CA LEU A 76 -6.21 8.37 -5.44
C LEU A 76 -6.86 9.73 -5.13
N LEU A 77 -7.27 9.97 -3.88
CA LEU A 77 -7.95 11.19 -3.47
C LEU A 77 -7.02 12.03 -2.59
N ALA A 78 -6.62 13.20 -3.08
CA ALA A 78 -5.77 14.11 -2.31
C ALA A 78 -6.49 14.59 -1.05
N ASN A 79 -5.74 14.66 0.05
CA ASN A 79 -6.19 14.99 1.40
C ASN A 79 -7.18 14.00 2.03
N ALA A 80 -7.43 12.85 1.40
CA ALA A 80 -8.20 11.78 2.02
C ALA A 80 -7.50 11.21 3.27
N MET A 81 -8.25 10.44 4.05
CA MET A 81 -7.74 9.79 5.27
C MET A 81 -7.14 10.81 6.24
N MET A 82 -7.90 11.88 6.53
CA MET A 82 -7.48 12.98 7.41
C MET A 82 -6.15 13.64 7.00
N GLY A 83 -5.88 13.71 5.69
CA GLY A 83 -4.65 14.33 5.16
C GLY A 83 -3.47 13.37 5.02
N GLU A 84 -3.61 12.09 5.35
CA GLU A 84 -2.56 11.10 5.13
C GLU A 84 -2.19 10.96 3.64
N MET A 85 -3.15 11.19 2.73
CA MET A 85 -2.90 11.23 1.29
C MET A 85 -2.52 12.62 0.82
N THR A 86 -1.22 12.86 0.64
CA THR A 86 -0.74 14.10 0.03
C THR A 86 -0.92 14.09 -1.49
N LYS A 87 -0.99 15.28 -2.09
CA LYS A 87 -1.08 15.43 -3.57
C LYS A 87 0.04 14.70 -4.30
N SER A 88 1.25 14.69 -3.73
CA SER A 88 2.43 14.04 -4.29
C SER A 88 2.36 12.51 -4.21
N LYS A 89 1.80 11.93 -3.13
CA LYS A 89 1.49 10.49 -3.07
C LYS A 89 0.49 10.11 -4.16
N VAL A 90 -0.63 10.83 -4.25
CA VAL A 90 -1.68 10.58 -5.25
C VAL A 90 -1.14 10.68 -6.67
N LYS A 91 -0.35 11.71 -6.98
CA LYS A 91 0.28 11.87 -8.30
C LYS A 91 1.17 10.68 -8.64
N ALA A 92 2.04 10.25 -7.72
CA ALA A 92 2.93 9.12 -7.97
C ALA A 92 2.20 7.78 -8.17
N ILE A 93 1.05 7.59 -7.50
CA ILE A 93 0.20 6.42 -7.72
C ILE A 93 -0.54 6.53 -9.05
N GLY A 94 -1.14 7.68 -9.36
CA GLY A 94 -1.91 7.87 -10.60
C GLY A 94 -1.06 7.87 -11.88
N GLU A 95 0.24 8.16 -11.76
CA GLU A 95 1.21 8.12 -12.86
C GLU A 95 2.05 6.83 -12.89
N SER A 96 1.74 5.85 -12.03
CA SER A 96 2.46 4.57 -12.05
C SER A 96 2.17 3.80 -13.34
N LYS A 97 3.12 2.93 -13.72
CA LYS A 97 3.07 2.14 -14.96
C LYS A 97 1.95 1.09 -14.96
#